data_AF-A0A090LA78-F1
#
_entry.id   AF-A0A090LA78-F1
#
_cell.length_a   1.000
_cell.length_b   1.000
_cell.length_c   1.000
_cell.angle_alpha   90.00
_cell.angle_beta   90.00
_cell.angle_gamma   90.00
#
_symmetry.space_group_name_H-M   'P 1'
#
loop_
_entity.id
_entity.type
_entity.pdbx_description
1 polymer ?
#
loop_
_entity_poly.entity_id
_entity_poly.type
_entity_poly.pdbx_seq_one_letter_code
_entity_poly.pdbx_strand_id
1 'polypeptide(L)'
;MSSSKGKSNHEIVPPEYFDLEVCLAEASLFESKAIYNASRDVFKILGQDIQAPPVVGDDEVEKAKGFEVNIPLWSAVSLSRYATIYLPEYFKPEALETIKADANIVPINDIHRYYYSIGKSFARITDDDEK
;
A
#
# COMPACT_ATOMS: atom_id res chain seq x y z
N MET A 1 4.67 -48.69 14.55
CA MET A 1 5.48 -47.47 14.69
C MET A 1 4.92 -46.43 13.74
N SER A 2 4.28 -45.40 14.29
CA SER A 2 3.66 -44.29 13.55
C SER A 2 4.76 -43.40 12.98
N SER A 3 4.82 -43.26 11.65
CA SER A 3 5.68 -42.25 11.03
C SER A 3 5.03 -40.89 11.25
N SER A 4 5.62 -40.06 12.09
CA SER A 4 5.29 -38.64 12.20
C SER A 4 5.56 -37.97 10.84
N LYS A 5 4.51 -37.75 10.04
CA LYS A 5 4.55 -36.82 8.92
C LYS A 5 4.82 -35.43 9.49
N GLY A 6 6.08 -35.01 9.46
CA GLY A 6 6.42 -33.61 9.63
C GLY A 6 5.68 -32.82 8.56
N LYS A 7 4.73 -31.97 8.98
CA LYS A 7 4.18 -30.95 8.10
C LYS A 7 5.36 -30.02 7.78
N SER A 8 5.90 -30.13 6.58
CA SER A 8 6.79 -29.10 6.07
C SER A 8 5.98 -27.81 6.06
N ASN A 9 6.36 -26.84 6.89
CA ASN A 9 5.87 -25.46 6.81
C ASN A 9 6.46 -24.79 5.56
N HIS A 10 6.30 -25.39 4.38
CA HIS A 10 6.50 -24.67 3.14
C HIS A 10 5.30 -23.72 3.06
N GLU A 11 5.54 -22.47 3.44
CA GLU A 11 4.65 -21.38 3.09
C GLU A 11 4.36 -21.52 1.59
N ILE A 12 3.09 -21.73 1.25
CA ILE A 12 2.69 -21.74 -0.15
C ILE A 12 2.80 -20.29 -0.59
N VAL A 13 3.93 -19.99 -1.21
CA VAL A 13 4.17 -18.68 -1.79
C VAL A 13 3.15 -18.48 -2.92
N PRO A 14 2.41 -17.36 -2.96
CA PRO A 14 1.46 -17.08 -4.02
C PRO A 14 2.16 -17.17 -5.39
N PRO A 15 1.51 -17.70 -6.44
CA PRO A 15 2.09 -17.74 -7.78
C PRO A 15 2.62 -16.38 -8.27
N GLU A 16 1.97 -15.30 -7.84
CA GLU A 16 2.34 -13.92 -8.17
C GLU A 16 3.67 -13.45 -7.57
N TYR A 17 4.23 -14.16 -6.59
CA TYR A 17 5.50 -13.79 -5.95
C TYR A 17 6.69 -13.78 -6.91
N PHE A 18 6.66 -14.62 -7.95
CA PHE A 18 7.70 -14.67 -8.97
C PHE A 18 7.36 -13.84 -10.21
N ASP A 19 6.19 -13.19 -10.22
CA ASP A 19 5.79 -12.31 -11.31
C ASP A 19 6.43 -10.93 -11.11
N LEU A 20 7.40 -10.63 -11.98
CA LEU A 20 8.15 -9.38 -11.93
C LEU A 20 7.25 -8.15 -12.14
N GLU A 21 6.20 -8.24 -12.96
CA GLU A 21 5.31 -7.10 -13.18
C GLU A 21 4.47 -6.83 -11.92
N VAL A 22 4.08 -7.87 -11.19
CA VAL A 22 3.43 -7.72 -9.88
C VAL A 22 4.40 -7.16 -8.86
N CYS A 23 5.65 -7.65 -8.79
CA CYS A 23 6.65 -7.09 -7.90
C CYS A 23 6.90 -5.59 -8.16
N LEU A 24 6.97 -5.18 -9.43
CA LEU A 24 7.14 -3.78 -9.83
C LEU A 24 5.90 -2.94 -9.49
N ALA A 25 4.70 -3.49 -9.68
CA ALA A 25 3.46 -2.86 -9.25
C ALA A 25 3.44 -2.63 -7.74
N GLU A 26 3.78 -3.65 -6.95
CA GLU A 26 3.78 -3.57 -5.48
C GLU A 26 4.92 -2.69 -4.92
N ALA A 27 6.01 -2.51 -5.66
CA ALA A 27 7.08 -1.56 -5.33
C ALA A 27 6.73 -0.10 -5.64
N SER A 28 5.64 0.16 -6.37
CA SER A 28 5.20 1.52 -6.68
C SER A 28 4.83 2.27 -5.40
N LEU A 29 5.20 3.56 -5.34
CA LEU A 29 5.00 4.42 -4.18
C LEU A 29 3.65 5.14 -4.26
N PHE A 30 2.95 5.22 -3.14
CA PHE A 30 1.64 5.84 -3.04
C PHE A 30 1.57 6.86 -1.92
N GLU A 31 0.85 7.94 -2.18
CA GLU A 31 0.57 8.98 -1.19
C GLU A 31 -0.06 8.37 0.06
N SER A 32 0.51 8.73 1.20
CA SER A 32 0.14 8.17 2.48
C SER A 32 0.33 9.19 3.58
N LYS A 33 -0.30 8.91 4.72
CA LYS A 33 -0.20 9.75 5.91
C LYS A 33 0.27 8.93 7.09
N ALA A 34 1.48 9.21 7.56
CA ALA A 34 2.05 8.61 8.76
C ALA A 34 1.52 9.30 10.02
N ILE A 35 1.28 8.53 11.08
CA ILE A 35 1.03 9.10 12.41
C ILE A 35 2.30 9.77 12.92
N TYR A 36 2.16 10.88 13.64
CA TYR A 36 3.32 11.67 14.08
C TYR A 36 4.30 10.87 14.95
N ASN A 37 3.78 9.95 15.78
CA ASN A 37 4.58 9.12 16.68
C ASN A 37 5.20 7.89 16.00
N ALA A 38 5.03 7.71 14.70
CA ALA A 38 5.68 6.63 13.96
C ALA A 38 7.20 6.81 14.01
N SER A 39 7.93 5.74 14.30
CA SER A 39 9.40 5.80 14.31
C SER A 39 9.92 6.14 12.92
N ARG A 40 10.76 7.17 12.82
CA ARG A 40 11.38 7.60 11.55
C ARG A 40 12.22 6.50 10.92
N ASP A 41 12.79 5.60 11.73
CA ASP A 41 13.65 4.52 11.24
C ASP A 41 12.86 3.47 10.43
N VAL A 42 11.55 3.32 10.70
CA VAL A 42 10.67 2.45 9.89
C VAL A 42 10.69 2.88 8.44
N PHE A 43 10.64 4.19 8.20
CA PHE A 43 10.60 4.72 6.85
C PHE A 43 11.98 4.83 6.19
N LYS A 44 13.05 5.05 6.98
CA LYS A 44 14.42 4.95 6.45
C LYS A 44 14.72 3.58 5.87
N ILE A 45 14.21 2.51 6.49
CA ILE A 45 14.35 1.12 5.98
C ILE A 45 13.67 0.96 4.62
N LEU A 46 12.60 1.73 4.35
CA LEU A 46 11.91 1.77 3.06
C LEU A 46 12.61 2.66 2.03
N GLY A 47 13.78 3.22 2.37
CA GLY A 47 14.50 4.16 1.51
C GLY A 47 13.84 5.54 1.42
N GLN A 48 12.90 5.86 2.32
CA GLN A 48 12.26 7.17 2.38
C GLN A 48 13.01 8.06 3.38
N ASP A 49 13.55 9.18 2.91
CA ASP A 49 14.12 10.21 3.79
C ASP A 49 13.03 11.17 4.22
N ILE A 50 12.45 10.93 5.39
CA ILE A 50 11.31 11.71 5.88
C ILE A 50 11.75 12.70 6.95
N GLN A 51 11.51 13.97 6.65
CA GLN A 51 11.59 15.04 7.64
C GLN A 51 10.21 15.26 8.23
N ALA A 52 9.89 14.53 9.31
CA ALA A 52 8.68 14.82 10.07
C ALA A 52 8.77 16.28 10.58
N PRO A 53 7.73 17.11 10.36
CA PRO A 53 7.75 18.51 10.77
C PRO A 53 8.03 18.63 12.27
N PRO A 54 8.86 19.59 12.71
CA PRO A 54 9.07 19.81 14.13
C PRO A 54 7.77 20.32 14.76
N VAL A 55 7.16 19.56 15.66
CA VAL A 55 6.05 20.05 16.50
C VAL A 55 6.65 20.72 17.73
N VAL A 56 6.26 21.97 17.98
CA VAL A 56 6.72 22.74 19.14
C VAL A 56 5.85 22.37 20.35
N GLY A 57 6.42 21.64 21.31
CA GLY A 57 5.76 21.29 22.57
C GLY A 57 4.76 20.12 22.47
N ASP A 58 3.78 20.09 23.39
CA ASP A 58 2.70 19.08 23.46
C ASP A 58 1.43 19.55 22.72
N ASP A 59 1.61 20.05 21.50
CA ASP A 59 0.46 20.36 20.64
C ASP A 59 -0.15 19.07 20.06
N GLU A 60 -1.09 18.49 20.82
CA GLU A 60 -1.80 17.27 20.44
C GLU A 60 -2.57 17.41 19.12
N VAL A 61 -2.95 18.64 18.71
CA VAL A 61 -3.65 18.88 17.45
C VAL A 61 -2.70 18.70 16.27
N GLU A 62 -1.48 19.24 16.36
CA GLU A 62 -0.45 19.06 15.33
C GLU A 62 0.06 17.60 15.27
N LYS A 63 0.20 16.92 16.42
CA LYS A 63 0.54 15.48 16.43
C LYS A 63 -0.54 14.62 15.77
N ALA A 64 -1.82 14.95 15.99
CA ALA A 64 -2.93 14.23 15.35
C ALA A 64 -2.94 14.42 13.82
N LYS A 65 -2.36 15.51 13.30
CA LYS A 65 -2.25 15.74 11.86
C LYS A 65 -1.24 14.82 11.18
N GLY A 66 -0.32 14.16 11.88
CA GLY A 66 0.66 13.29 11.22
C GLY A 66 1.52 14.00 10.18
N PHE A 67 2.10 13.26 9.24
CA PHE A 67 2.89 13.82 8.15
C PHE A 67 2.75 12.99 6.86
N GLU A 68 2.92 13.66 5.72
CA GLU A 68 2.83 13.04 4.40
C GLU A 68 4.07 12.22 4.08
N VAL A 69 3.85 11.03 3.52
CA VAL A 69 4.90 10.06 3.17
C VAL A 69 4.45 9.30 1.94
N ASN A 70 5.41 8.77 1.17
CA ASN A 70 5.10 7.88 0.06
C ASN A 70 5.56 6.47 0.44
N ILE A 71 4.63 5.53 0.60
CA ILE A 71 4.96 4.15 0.97
C ILE A 71 4.73 3.20 -0.22
N PRO A 72 5.58 2.17 -0.36
CA PRO A 72 5.34 1.15 -1.37
C PRO A 72 4.17 0.24 -0.97
N LEU A 73 3.39 -0.19 -1.96
CA LEU A 73 2.17 -0.98 -1.74
C LEU A 73 2.42 -2.31 -1.03
N TRP A 74 3.56 -2.98 -1.28
CA TRP A 74 3.92 -4.23 -0.58
C TRP A 74 3.99 -4.04 0.94
N SER A 75 4.27 -2.83 1.42
CA SER A 75 4.43 -2.54 2.85
C SER A 75 3.13 -2.07 3.53
N ALA A 76 2.07 -1.83 2.77
CA ALA A 76 0.84 -1.18 3.25
C ALA A 76 0.22 -1.91 4.45
N VAL A 77 0.10 -3.25 4.37
CA VAL A 77 -0.47 -4.06 5.46
C VAL A 77 0.43 -4.02 6.70
N SER A 78 1.74 -4.15 6.52
CA SER A 78 2.71 -4.13 7.64
C SER A 78 2.78 -2.78 8.34
N LEU A 79 2.49 -1.69 7.61
CA LEU A 79 2.56 -0.32 8.11
C LEU A 79 1.21 0.28 8.49
N SER A 80 0.11 -0.46 8.38
CA SER A 80 -1.26 0.03 8.63
C SER A 80 -1.44 0.71 10.00
N ARG A 81 -0.65 0.31 11.01
CA ARG A 81 -0.65 0.92 12.34
C ARG A 81 0.09 2.26 12.43
N TYR A 82 0.97 2.53 11.47
CA TYR A 82 1.87 3.69 11.46
C TYR A 82 1.55 4.67 10.33
N ALA A 83 0.92 4.21 9.26
CA ALA A 83 0.55 5.04 8.13
C ALA A 83 -0.73 4.53 7.46
N THR A 84 -1.51 5.46 6.93
CA THR A 84 -2.65 5.19 6.07
C THR A 84 -2.25 5.47 4.63
N ILE A 85 -2.32 4.46 3.77
CA ILE A 85 -2.16 4.61 2.33
C ILE A 85 -3.45 5.13 1.71
N TYR A 86 -3.36 6.13 0.84
CA TYR A 86 -4.51 6.67 0.15
C TYR A 86 -4.76 5.94 -1.16
N LEU A 87 -6.04 5.70 -1.45
CA LEU A 87 -6.44 5.16 -2.74
C LEU A 87 -6.18 6.21 -3.83
N PRO A 88 -5.46 5.88 -4.91
CA PRO A 88 -5.20 6.79 -6.02
C PRO A 88 -6.49 7.34 -6.66
N GLU A 89 -6.40 8.54 -7.22
CA GLU A 89 -7.56 9.22 -7.81
C GLU A 89 -8.27 8.42 -8.91
N TYR A 90 -7.50 7.68 -9.70
CA TYR A 90 -8.00 6.83 -10.76
C TYR A 90 -8.74 5.57 -10.28
N PHE A 91 -8.78 5.32 -8.98
CA PHE A 91 -9.63 4.30 -8.36
C PHE A 91 -10.75 4.90 -7.48
N LYS A 92 -10.88 6.23 -7.42
CA LYS A 92 -12.02 6.87 -6.74
C LYS A 92 -13.32 6.60 -7.53
N PRO A 93 -14.49 6.62 -6.87
CA PRO A 93 -15.77 6.32 -7.50
C PRO A 93 -16.03 7.08 -8.80
N GLU A 94 -15.66 8.35 -8.87
CA GLU A 94 -15.86 9.22 -10.04
C GLU A 94 -15.11 8.71 -11.27
N ALA A 95 -13.85 8.26 -11.09
CA ALA A 95 -13.05 7.68 -12.15
C ALA A 95 -13.61 6.32 -12.59
N LEU A 96 -14.06 5.51 -11.62
CA LEU A 96 -14.65 4.20 -11.90
C LEU A 96 -15.98 4.31 -12.67
N GLU A 97 -16.83 5.29 -12.35
CA GLU A 97 -18.07 5.54 -13.12
C GLU A 97 -17.77 5.94 -14.57
N THR A 98 -16.69 6.70 -14.81
CA THR A 98 -16.24 7.03 -16.17
C THR A 98 -15.83 5.76 -16.94
N ILE A 99 -15.06 4.87 -16.31
CA ILE A 99 -14.65 3.58 -16.90
C ILE A 99 -15.86 2.69 -17.18
N LYS A 100 -16.87 2.69 -16.30
CA LYS A 100 -18.12 1.94 -16.48
C LYS A 100 -18.95 2.49 -17.64
N ALA A 101 -18.95 3.80 -17.85
CA ALA A 101 -19.70 4.45 -18.92
C ALA A 101 -19.11 4.11 -20.30
N ASP A 102 -17.79 4.20 -20.45
CA ASP A 102 -17.08 3.71 -21.63
C ASP A 102 -15.60 3.42 -21.29
N ALA A 103 -15.20 2.15 -21.36
CA ALA A 103 -13.83 1.76 -21.06
C ALA A 103 -12.83 2.16 -22.16
N ASN A 104 -13.30 2.41 -23.39
CA ASN A 104 -12.42 2.67 -24.54
C ASN A 104 -11.83 4.09 -24.54
N ILE A 105 -12.47 5.02 -23.83
CA ILE A 105 -12.01 6.41 -23.76
C ILE A 105 -10.96 6.65 -22.67
N VAL A 106 -10.70 5.65 -21.81
CA VAL A 106 -9.78 5.78 -20.68
C VAL A 106 -8.41 5.21 -21.07
N PRO A 107 -7.38 6.06 -21.25
CA PRO A 107 -6.04 5.58 -21.62
C PRO A 107 -5.31 5.03 -20.39
N ILE A 108 -5.59 3.77 -20.04
CA ILE A 108 -5.09 3.13 -18.81
C ILE A 108 -3.56 3.16 -18.68
N ASN A 109 -2.85 2.98 -19.81
CA ASN A 109 -1.38 3.04 -19.83
C ASN A 109 -0.83 4.43 -19.49
N ASP A 110 -1.58 5.49 -19.79
CA ASP A 110 -1.21 6.87 -19.49
C ASP A 110 -1.52 7.22 -18.02
N ILE A 111 -2.47 6.52 -17.40
CA ILE A 111 -2.79 6.64 -15.97
C ILE A 111 -1.70 5.99 -15.14
N HIS A 112 -1.47 4.69 -15.35
CA HIS A 112 -0.40 3.95 -14.68
C HIS A 112 -0.09 2.66 -15.42
N ARG A 113 1.18 2.39 -15.71
CA ARG A 113 1.62 1.17 -16.42
C ARG A 113 1.09 -0.12 -15.78
N TYR A 114 1.06 -0.18 -14.45
CA TYR A 114 0.60 -1.35 -13.68
C TYR A 114 -0.83 -1.24 -13.14
N TYR A 115 -1.69 -0.44 -13.79
CA TYR A 115 -3.05 -0.11 -13.30
C TYR A 115 -3.80 -1.33 -12.74
N TYR A 116 -3.96 -2.39 -13.53
CA TYR A 116 -4.74 -3.57 -13.09
C TYR A 116 -4.09 -4.32 -11.92
N SER A 117 -2.77 -4.46 -11.91
CA SER A 117 -2.04 -5.13 -10.83
C SER A 117 -2.17 -4.35 -9.51
N ILE A 118 -2.06 -3.02 -9.57
CA ILE A 118 -2.24 -2.14 -8.42
C ILE A 118 -3.68 -2.24 -7.90
N GLY A 119 -4.67 -2.18 -8.79
CA GLY A 119 -6.09 -2.30 -8.42
C GLY A 119 -6.39 -3.61 -7.71
N LYS A 120 -5.86 -4.74 -8.20
CA LYS A 120 -5.99 -6.05 -7.55
C LYS A 120 -5.34 -6.05 -6.15
N SER A 121 -4.17 -5.44 -6.00
CA SER A 121 -3.47 -5.36 -4.71
C SER A 121 -4.21 -4.47 -3.70
N PHE A 122 -4.76 -3.32 -4.11
CA PHE A 122 -5.59 -2.50 -3.22
C PHE A 122 -6.86 -3.23 -2.78
N ALA A 123 -7.57 -3.91 -3.71
CA ALA A 123 -8.76 -4.68 -3.38
C ALA A 123 -8.46 -5.77 -2.33
N ARG A 124 -7.32 -6.46 -2.46
CA ARG A 124 -6.87 -7.46 -1.46
C ARG A 124 -6.65 -6.83 -0.09
N ILE A 125 -6.04 -5.65 -0.03
CA ILE A 125 -5.76 -4.96 1.23
C ILE A 125 -7.07 -4.52 1.91
N THR A 126 -8.04 -4.02 1.15
CA THR A 126 -9.32 -3.56 1.70
C THR A 126 -10.28 -4.68 2.08
N ASP A 127 -10.27 -5.82 1.37
CA ASP A 127 -11.11 -6.98 1.69
C ASP A 127 -10.68 -7.68 2.99
N ASP A 128 -9.40 -7.59 3.37
CA ASP A 128 -8.87 -8.18 4.60
C ASP A 128 -9.27 -7.40 5.86
N ASP A 129 -9.72 -6.13 5.74
CA ASP A 129 -10.22 -5.33 6.86
C ASP A 129 -11.68 -5.69 7.27
N GLU A 130 -12.42 -6.43 6.44
CA GLU A 130 -13.82 -6.83 6.68
C GLU A 130 -13.99 -8.21 7.38
N LYS A 131 -12.91 -8.86 7.82
CA LYS A 131 -12.93 -10.18 8.50
C LYS A 131 -12.43 -10.15 9.94
#